data_AF-A0A5B8UY74-F1
#
_entry.id   AF-A0A5B8UY74-F1
#
_cell.length_a   1.000
_cell.length_b   1.000
_cell.length_c   1.000
_cell.angle_alpha   90.00
_cell.angle_beta   90.00
_cell.angle_gamma   90.00
#
_symmetry.space_group_name_H-M   'P 1'
#
loop_
_entity.id
_entity.type
_entity.pdbx_description
1 polymer ?
#
loop_
_entity_poly.entity_id
_entity_poly.type
_entity_poly.pdbx_seq_one_letter_code
_entity_poly.pdbx_strand_id
1 'polypeptide(L)'
;MSYKRPFKSVRELDHLINYYFTSANGNPLSETQQPGGYPIPPPAGPPTLSGLAFYLGFNTLEEFEAREAKGRFASRLQRARLYIEAIYESRLHSSTGAIYALKAMGHGEKAIGKTLEEQDNTFNIEIVGSGPKLAASEKEIVI
;
A
#
# COMPACT_ATOMS: atom_id res chain seq x y z
N MET A 1 15.20 -16.58 22.11
CA MET A 1 15.80 -16.65 20.75
C MET A 1 16.47 -15.32 20.46
N SER A 2 17.80 -15.32 20.29
CA SER A 2 18.55 -14.10 20.01
C SER A 2 18.31 -13.68 18.57
N TYR A 3 17.59 -12.58 18.35
CA TYR A 3 17.35 -12.05 17.01
C TYR A 3 18.68 -11.65 16.37
N LYS A 4 19.09 -12.41 15.36
CA LYS A 4 20.24 -12.08 14.51
C LYS A 4 19.91 -10.74 13.85
N ARG A 5 20.73 -9.71 14.07
CA ARG A 5 20.55 -8.42 13.37
C ARG A 5 20.53 -8.70 11.87
N PRO A 6 19.53 -8.20 11.12
CA PRO A 6 19.38 -8.51 9.71
C PRO A 6 20.67 -8.13 8.95
N PHE A 7 21.13 -6.89 9.11
CA PHE A 7 22.38 -6.40 8.52
C PHE A 7 23.14 -5.54 9.52
N LYS A 8 24.48 -5.54 9.41
CA LYS A 8 25.41 -4.86 10.34
C LYS A 8 25.96 -3.57 9.76
N SER A 9 26.11 -3.49 8.43
CA SER A 9 26.70 -2.33 7.74
C SER A 9 25.84 -1.79 6.60
N VAL A 10 26.10 -0.53 6.21
CA VAL A 10 25.38 0.10 5.08
C VAL A 10 25.74 -0.60 3.77
N ARG A 11 27.02 -0.98 3.61
CA ARG A 11 27.49 -1.73 2.45
C ARG A 11 26.80 -3.09 2.34
N GLU A 12 26.69 -3.81 3.45
CA GLU A 12 25.98 -5.09 3.48
C GLU A 12 24.52 -4.93 3.06
N LEU A 13 23.83 -3.90 3.58
CA LEU A 13 22.47 -3.60 3.17
C LEU A 13 22.35 -3.27 1.68
N ASP A 14 23.23 -2.42 1.15
CA ASP A 14 23.23 -2.07 -0.28
C ASP A 14 23.45 -3.32 -1.15
N HIS A 15 24.37 -4.22 -0.74
CA HIS A 15 24.62 -5.48 -1.44
C HIS A 15 23.39 -6.39 -1.44
N LEU A 16 22.70 -6.52 -0.30
CA LEU A 16 21.47 -7.31 -0.17
C LEU A 16 20.35 -6.77 -1.05
N ILE A 17 20.12 -5.46 -1.00
CA ILE A 17 19.10 -4.79 -1.81
C ILE A 17 19.39 -4.98 -3.30
N ASN A 18 20.64 -4.79 -3.73
CA ASN A 18 21.02 -4.99 -5.12
C ASN A 18 20.86 -6.45 -5.57
N TYR A 19 21.25 -7.41 -4.71
CA TYR A 19 21.08 -8.83 -5.00
C TYR A 19 19.59 -9.16 -5.19
N TYR A 20 18.74 -8.72 -4.27
CA TYR A 20 17.29 -8.92 -4.33
C TYR A 20 16.69 -8.45 -5.65
N PHE A 21 16.98 -7.20 -6.06
CA PHE A 21 16.43 -6.65 -7.30
C PHE A 21 17.01 -7.28 -8.57
N THR A 22 18.28 -7.68 -8.55
CA THR A 22 18.89 -8.35 -9.72
C THR A 22 18.26 -9.73 -9.92
N SER A 23 18.08 -10.49 -8.83
CA SER A 23 17.38 -11.78 -8.85
C SER A 23 15.90 -11.66 -9.27
N ALA A 24 15.18 -10.66 -8.76
CA ALA A 24 13.77 -10.44 -9.12
C ALA A 24 13.57 -10.11 -10.61
N ASN A 25 14.57 -9.47 -11.24
CA ASN A 25 14.54 -9.16 -12.67
C ASN A 25 14.96 -10.35 -13.58
N GLY A 26 15.10 -11.56 -13.03
CA GLY A 26 15.46 -12.76 -13.79
C GLY A 26 16.94 -12.88 -14.13
N ASN A 27 17.79 -12.03 -13.55
CA ASN A 27 19.24 -12.10 -13.66
C ASN A 27 19.82 -12.49 -12.29
N PRO A 28 19.65 -13.75 -11.83
CA PRO A 28 20.23 -14.16 -10.56
C PRO A 28 21.76 -14.01 -10.63
N LEU A 29 22.33 -13.26 -9.69
CA LEU A 29 23.78 -13.24 -9.48
C LEU A 29 24.23 -14.67 -9.12
N SER A 30 25.44 -15.07 -9.51
CA SER A 30 25.91 -16.45 -9.30
C SER A 30 25.90 -16.82 -7.80
N GLU A 31 25.79 -18.11 -7.46
CA GLU A 31 25.77 -18.57 -6.04
C GLU A 31 26.97 -18.06 -5.22
N THR A 32 28.10 -17.79 -5.87
CA THR A 32 29.30 -17.16 -5.29
C THR A 32 29.12 -15.69 -4.87
N GLN A 33 28.10 -15.01 -5.39
CA GLN A 33 27.71 -13.63 -5.07
C GLN A 33 26.53 -13.57 -4.09
N GLN A 34 25.98 -14.71 -3.65
CA GLN A 34 24.98 -14.73 -2.59
C GLN A 34 25.58 -14.17 -1.30
N PRO A 35 24.98 -13.13 -0.71
CA PRO A 35 25.46 -12.60 0.55
C PRO A 35 25.30 -13.66 1.64
N GLY A 36 26.44 -14.16 2.13
CA GLY A 36 26.49 -15.23 3.13
C GLY A 36 25.77 -14.83 4.41
N GLY A 37 24.80 -15.66 4.83
CA GLY A 37 24.06 -15.47 6.09
C GLY A 37 22.56 -15.30 5.95
N TYR A 38 22.04 -15.26 4.72
CA TYR A 38 20.61 -15.24 4.40
C TYR A 38 20.15 -16.57 3.81
N PRO A 39 19.27 -17.31 4.50
CA PRO A 39 18.94 -18.69 4.14
C PRO A 39 17.92 -18.81 3.00
N ILE A 40 17.34 -17.70 2.54
CA ILE A 40 16.20 -17.72 1.63
C ILE A 40 16.53 -16.93 0.36
N PRO A 41 16.46 -17.56 -0.84
CA PRO A 41 16.61 -16.83 -2.08
C PRO A 41 15.44 -15.85 -2.28
N PRO A 42 15.65 -14.71 -2.96
CA PRO A 42 14.56 -13.82 -3.34
C PRO A 42 13.47 -14.58 -4.11
N PRO A 43 12.18 -14.30 -3.85
CA PRO A 43 11.09 -14.92 -4.59
C PRO A 43 11.18 -14.59 -6.09
N ALA A 44 10.83 -15.57 -6.93
CA ALA A 44 10.73 -15.36 -8.37
C ALA A 44 9.50 -14.51 -8.70
N GLY A 45 9.67 -13.46 -9.52
CA GLY A 45 8.58 -12.58 -9.94
C GLY A 45 8.86 -11.09 -9.67
N PRO A 46 7.85 -10.22 -9.85
CA PRO A 46 8.02 -8.80 -9.59
C PRO A 46 8.42 -8.56 -8.13
N PRO A 47 9.34 -7.61 -7.87
CA PRO A 47 9.75 -7.31 -6.51
C PRO A 47 8.58 -6.74 -5.72
N THR A 48 8.39 -7.23 -4.50
CA THR A 48 7.35 -6.76 -3.57
C THR A 48 8.01 -6.24 -2.30
N LEU A 49 7.33 -5.32 -1.62
CA LEU A 49 7.81 -4.80 -0.33
C LEU A 49 7.94 -5.93 0.72
N SER A 50 6.94 -6.80 0.79
CA SER A 50 6.96 -7.98 1.67
C SER A 50 8.06 -8.96 1.29
N GLY A 51 8.32 -9.17 -0.01
CA GLY A 51 9.42 -10.01 -0.48
C GLY A 51 10.78 -9.45 -0.10
N LEU A 52 10.98 -8.14 -0.20
CA LEU A 52 12.21 -7.47 0.24
C LEU A 52 12.37 -7.58 1.76
N ALA A 53 11.33 -7.30 2.54
CA ALA A 53 11.36 -7.40 4.00
C ALA A 53 11.69 -8.83 4.47
N PHE A 54 11.04 -9.82 3.87
CA PHE A 54 11.29 -11.23 4.15
C PHE A 54 12.72 -11.64 3.81
N TYR A 55 13.21 -11.24 2.62
CA TYR A 55 14.60 -11.49 2.21
C TYR A 55 15.61 -10.84 3.15
N LEU A 56 15.36 -9.61 3.60
CA LEU A 56 16.20 -8.92 4.58
C LEU A 56 16.11 -9.49 5.99
N GLY A 57 15.23 -10.48 6.24
CA GLY A 57 15.14 -11.21 7.50
C GLY A 57 14.22 -10.56 8.54
N PHE A 58 13.31 -9.69 8.11
CA PHE A 58 12.24 -9.19 8.98
C PHE A 58 11.14 -10.23 9.14
N ASN A 59 10.52 -10.28 10.31
CA ASN A 59 9.40 -11.19 10.56
C ASN A 59 8.07 -10.58 10.14
N THR A 60 7.98 -9.25 10.23
CA THR A 60 6.76 -8.51 9.90
C THR A 60 7.09 -7.23 9.10
N LEU A 61 6.10 -6.70 8.39
CA LEU A 61 6.26 -5.44 7.66
C LEU A 61 6.39 -4.25 8.62
N GLU A 62 5.75 -4.31 9.79
CA GLU A 62 5.85 -3.26 10.81
C GLU A 62 7.29 -3.11 11.34
N GLU A 63 8.03 -4.22 11.50
CA GLU A 63 9.45 -4.17 11.87
C GLU A 63 10.31 -3.49 10.78
N PHE A 64 10.00 -3.75 9.51
CA PHE A 64 10.65 -3.11 8.37
C PHE A 64 10.36 -1.61 8.34
N GLU A 65 9.09 -1.22 8.48
CA GLU A 65 8.64 0.18 8.46
C GLU A 65 9.19 0.98 9.63
N ALA A 66 9.27 0.37 10.83
CA ALA A 66 9.90 1.01 11.98
C ALA A 66 11.38 1.33 11.72
N ARG A 67 12.10 0.45 11.02
CA ARG A 67 13.51 0.66 10.61
C ARG A 67 13.66 1.64 9.47
N GLU A 68 12.70 1.68 8.57
CA GLU A 68 12.65 2.64 7.47
C GLU A 68 12.38 4.06 8.00
N ALA A 69 11.48 4.21 8.96
CA ALA A 69 11.16 5.50 9.56
C ALA A 69 12.30 6.07 10.41
N LYS A 70 13.09 5.20 11.05
CA LYS A 70 14.12 5.61 12.01
C LYS A 70 15.38 4.75 11.91
N GLY A 71 16.53 5.41 11.74
CA GLY A 71 17.85 4.82 11.97
C GLY A 71 18.85 5.09 10.86
N ARG A 72 20.07 4.56 11.03
CA ARG A 72 21.20 4.76 10.11
C ARG A 72 20.94 4.22 8.69
N PHE A 73 19.96 3.34 8.55
CA PHE A 73 19.65 2.63 7.30
C PHE A 73 18.39 3.15 6.60
N ALA A 74 17.67 4.09 7.23
CA ALA A 74 16.40 4.63 6.76
C ALA A 74 16.45 5.06 5.29
N SER A 75 17.43 5.87 4.91
CA SER A 75 17.56 6.39 3.54
C SER A 75 17.75 5.30 2.47
N ARG A 76 18.36 4.17 2.82
CA ARG A 76 18.55 3.04 1.89
C ARG A 76 17.28 2.21 1.76
N LEU A 77 16.58 1.98 2.85
CA LEU A 77 15.28 1.29 2.85
C LEU A 77 14.22 2.09 2.09
N GLN A 78 14.14 3.40 2.34
CA GLN A 78 13.26 4.33 1.61
C GLN A 78 13.56 4.33 0.12
N ARG A 79 14.84 4.35 -0.26
CA ARG A 79 15.25 4.27 -1.67
C ARG A 79 14.84 2.93 -2.31
N ALA A 80 14.95 1.82 -1.58
CA ALA A 80 14.53 0.52 -2.06
C ALA A 80 13.00 0.44 -2.24
N ARG A 81 12.23 0.98 -1.30
CA ARG A 81 10.76 1.12 -1.44
C ARG A 81 10.40 1.95 -2.67
N LEU A 82 11.01 3.13 -2.82
CA LEU A 82 10.77 4.00 -3.98
C LEU A 82 11.07 3.28 -5.31
N TYR A 83 12.09 2.44 -5.35
CA TYR A 83 12.41 1.65 -6.53
C TYR A 83 11.31 0.61 -6.85
N ILE A 84 10.76 -0.06 -5.83
CA ILE A 84 9.61 -0.96 -6.00
C ILE A 84 8.41 -0.20 -6.54
N GLU A 85 8.09 0.95 -5.96
CA GLU A 85 7.00 1.82 -6.43
C GLU A 85 7.18 2.21 -7.90
N ALA A 86 8.36 2.68 -8.29
CA ALA A 86 8.66 3.04 -9.68
C ALA A 86 8.48 1.86 -10.66
N ILE A 87 8.82 0.64 -10.24
CA ILE A 87 8.57 -0.57 -11.04
C ILE A 87 7.07 -0.78 -11.25
N TYR A 88 6.26 -0.65 -10.20
CA TYR A 88 4.81 -0.82 -10.30
C TYR A 88 4.16 0.32 -11.09
N GLU A 89 4.63 1.57 -10.92
CA GLU A 89 4.18 2.71 -11.72
C GLU A 89 4.48 2.53 -13.22
N SER A 90 5.66 1.99 -13.58
CA SER A 90 5.96 1.70 -14.99
C SER A 90 5.00 0.67 -15.62
N ARG A 91 4.33 -0.14 -14.78
CA ARG A 91 3.34 -1.16 -15.18
C ARG A 91 1.90 -0.66 -15.07
N LEU A 92 1.69 0.63 -14.79
CA LEU A 92 0.36 1.23 -14.61
C LEU A 92 -0.56 1.05 -15.83
N HIS A 93 0.01 0.99 -17.03
CA HIS A 93 -0.71 0.76 -18.28
C HIS A 93 -1.35 -0.63 -18.38
N SER A 94 -0.90 -1.60 -17.59
CA SER A 94 -1.39 -2.98 -17.65
C SER A 94 -1.19 -3.68 -16.31
N SER A 95 -2.12 -3.49 -15.39
CA SER A 95 -2.59 -4.50 -14.42
C SER A 95 -3.35 -3.86 -13.25
N THR A 96 -4.51 -4.44 -12.92
CA THR A 96 -5.19 -4.23 -11.62
C THR A 96 -4.25 -4.48 -10.44
N GLY A 97 -3.28 -5.39 -10.60
CA GLY A 97 -2.25 -5.70 -9.62
C GLY A 97 -1.31 -4.53 -9.30
N ALA A 98 -0.87 -3.76 -10.30
CA ALA A 98 -0.01 -2.59 -10.05
C ALA A 98 -0.75 -1.50 -9.26
N ILE A 99 -2.01 -1.23 -9.61
CA ILE A 99 -2.87 -0.27 -8.90
C ILE A 99 -3.06 -0.71 -7.45
N TYR A 100 -3.37 -2.00 -7.22
CA TYR A 100 -3.52 -2.55 -5.87
C TYR A 100 -2.22 -2.45 -5.06
N ALA A 101 -1.08 -2.79 -5.65
CA ALA A 101 0.22 -2.74 -4.99
C ALA A 101 0.59 -1.31 -4.56
N LEU A 102 0.38 -0.32 -5.44
CA LEU A 102 0.60 1.09 -5.14
C LEU A 102 -0.31 1.55 -3.99
N LYS A 103 -1.60 1.21 -4.03
CA LYS A 103 -2.54 1.51 -2.96
C LYS A 103 -2.12 0.93 -1.62
N ALA A 104 -1.64 -0.32 -1.60
CA ALA A 104 -1.13 -0.97 -0.40
C ALA A 104 0.15 -0.29 0.15
N MET A 105 0.95 0.35 -0.70
CA MET A 105 2.13 1.13 -0.31
C MET A 105 1.81 2.57 0.13
N GLY A 106 0.53 2.94 0.22
CA GLY A 106 0.08 4.26 0.68
C GLY A 106 -0.18 5.26 -0.44
N HIS A 107 -0.11 4.86 -1.71
CA HIS A 107 -0.59 5.68 -2.82
C HIS A 107 -2.12 5.66 -2.85
N GLY A 108 -2.73 6.54 -2.07
CA GLY A 108 -4.16 6.78 -2.09
C GLY A 108 -4.53 7.97 -2.98
N GLU A 109 -5.75 7.96 -3.52
CA GLU A 109 -6.35 9.17 -4.04
C GLU A 109 -6.45 10.18 -2.89
N LYS A 110 -5.79 11.32 -3.02
CA LYS A 110 -6.09 12.46 -2.17
C LYS A 110 -7.50 12.90 -2.55
N ALA A 111 -8.46 12.64 -1.67
CA ALA A 111 -9.78 13.23 -1.81
C ALA A 111 -9.58 14.73 -1.98
N ILE A 112 -9.98 15.27 -3.14
CA ILE A 112 -10.12 16.71 -3.33
C ILE A 112 -11.40 17.08 -2.58
N GLY A 113 -11.39 16.91 -1.26
CA GLY A 113 -12.38 17.48 -0.38
C GLY A 113 -12.02 18.94 -0.26
N LYS A 114 -12.84 19.83 -0.85
CA LYS A 114 -12.97 21.16 -0.28
C LYS A 114 -13.18 20.95 1.22
N THR A 115 -12.35 21.54 2.06
CA THR A 115 -12.66 21.76 3.46
C THR A 115 -13.99 22.51 3.47
N LEU A 116 -15.10 21.79 3.59
CA LEU A 116 -16.37 22.40 3.88
C LEU A 116 -16.26 22.77 5.34
N GLU A 117 -16.03 24.06 5.61
CA GLU A 117 -16.33 24.62 6.91
C GLU A 117 -17.75 24.16 7.28
N GLU A 118 -17.92 23.66 8.51
CA GLU A 118 -19.20 23.22 9.04
C GLU A 118 -20.16 24.43 9.03
N GLN A 119 -20.86 24.62 7.91
CA GLN A 119 -22.11 25.36 7.92
C GLN A 119 -23.17 24.40 8.44
N ASP A 120 -23.62 24.70 9.65
CA ASP A 120 -24.74 24.09 10.34
C ASP A 120 -26.05 24.43 9.59
N ASN A 121 -26.20 23.91 8.37
CA ASN A 121 -27.40 24.10 7.56
C ASN A 121 -28.40 23.00 7.93
N THR A 122 -29.18 23.25 8.97
CA THR A 122 -30.35 22.44 9.30
C THR A 122 -31.38 22.56 8.18
N PHE A 123 -31.53 21.51 7.36
CA PHE A 123 -32.58 21.46 6.35
C PHE A 123 -33.90 20.99 6.97
N ASN A 124 -34.88 21.89 7.05
CA ASN A 124 -36.25 21.54 7.44
C ASN A 124 -36.94 20.87 6.24
N ILE A 125 -37.15 19.55 6.34
CA ILE A 125 -37.92 18.79 5.37
C ILE A 125 -39.36 18.73 5.87
N GLU A 126 -40.26 19.47 5.22
CA GLU A 126 -41.70 19.35 5.45
C GLU A 126 -42.34 18.43 4.41
N ILE A 127 -43.00 17.38 4.90
CA ILE A 127 -43.79 16.49 4.05
C ILE A 127 -45.15 17.16 3.82
N VAL A 128 -45.30 17.81 2.67
CA VAL A 128 -46.61 18.31 2.24
C VAL A 128 -47.40 17.13 1.65
N GLY A 129 -48.40 16.66 2.39
CA GLY A 129 -49.32 15.63 1.93
C GLY A 129 -50.19 16.14 0.77
N SER A 130 -49.67 16.09 -0.45
CA SER A 130 -50.43 16.35 -1.68
C SER A 130 -51.17 15.07 -2.10
N GLY A 131 -52.33 14.83 -1.50
CA GLY A 131 -53.27 13.80 -1.94
C GLY A 131 -54.71 14.27 -1.70
N PRO A 132 -55.67 13.87 -2.55
CA PRO A 132 -57.08 14.16 -2.30
C PRO A 132 -57.48 13.58 -0.94
N LYS A 133 -58.21 14.37 -0.13
CA LYS A 133 -58.76 13.90 1.14
C LYS A 133 -59.64 12.69 0.85
N LEU A 134 -59.34 11.56 1.49
CA LEU A 134 -60.16 10.36 1.42
C LEU A 134 -61.55 10.69 1.97
N ALA A 135 -62.59 10.47 1.15
CA ALA A 135 -63.96 10.64 1.58
C ALA A 135 -64.24 9.68 2.75
N ALA A 136 -64.75 10.22 3.85
CA ALA A 136 -65.02 9.42 5.05
C ALA A 136 -66.29 8.55 4.91
N SER A 137 -67.07 8.74 3.84
CA SER A 137 -68.31 8.01 3.57
C SER A 137 -68.66 8.04 2.08
N GLU A 138 -69.25 6.96 1.56
CA GLU A 138 -69.69 6.83 0.16
C GLU A 138 -70.74 7.89 -0.28
N LYS A 139 -71.35 8.62 0.66
CA LYS A 139 -72.34 9.67 0.36
C LYS A 139 -71.76 11.01 -0.12
N GLU A 140 -70.44 11.20 -0.09
CA GLU A 140 -69.79 12.47 -0.50
C GLU A 140 -69.30 12.52 -1.95
N ILE A 141 -69.52 11.46 -2.74
CA ILE A 141 -69.15 11.47 -4.16
C ILE A 141 -70.31 12.05 -4.97
N VAL A 142 -70.23 13.34 -5.29
CA VAL A 142 -71.08 13.96 -6.32
C VAL A 142 -70.47 13.61 -7.68
N ILE A 143 -71.22 12.88 -8.49
CA ILE A 143 -70.86 12.46 -9.86
C ILE A 143 -71.13 13.61 -10.84
#